data_AF-A0AAW9SI55-F1
#
_entry.id   AF-A0AAW9SI55-F1
#
_cell.length_a   1.000
_cell.length_b   1.000
_cell.length_c   1.000
_cell.angle_alpha   90.00
_cell.angle_beta   90.00
_cell.angle_gamma   90.00
#
_symmetry.space_group_name_H-M   'P 1'
#
loop_
_entity.id
_entity.type
_entity.pdbx_description
1 polymer ?
#
loop_
_entity_poly.entity_id
_entity_poly.type
_entity_poly.pdbx_seq_one_letter_code
_entity_poly.pdbx_strand_id
1 'polypeptide(L)'
;MATPKNKVELLFAIEDSYSKLKKDLESIPVELTTKKELAGHVKGTQMSVSNLVSYLIGWGELLLKWNRKKDNKETVDFPETGYKWNELGKLAQKFYSDYDKLLFPELLTKLEVVVTEILDLIERTENKELYQTPWYDKWTKGKMIQLNTSSPYKNARSRVRKWKKVTIEKQQ
;
A
#
# COMPACT_ATOMS: atom_id res chain seq x y z
N MET A 1 5.02 -16.57 5.96
CA MET A 1 5.18 -16.59 4.48
C MET A 1 6.56 -16.07 4.14
N ALA A 2 7.24 -16.71 3.19
CA ALA A 2 8.56 -16.30 2.76
C ALA A 2 8.55 -14.90 2.12
N THR A 3 9.65 -14.18 2.29
CA THR A 3 9.95 -12.95 1.55
C THR A 3 10.18 -13.32 0.08
N PRO A 4 9.50 -12.70 -0.90
CA PRO A 4 9.76 -12.94 -2.31
C PRO A 4 11.23 -12.71 -2.66
N LYS A 5 11.81 -13.61 -3.46
CA LYS A 5 13.24 -13.60 -3.82
C LYS A 5 13.50 -13.43 -5.30
N ASN A 6 12.45 -13.47 -6.12
CA ASN A 6 12.52 -13.34 -7.56
C ASN A 6 11.24 -12.67 -8.10
N LYS A 7 11.26 -12.31 -9.39
CA LYS A 7 10.16 -11.67 -10.10
C LYS A 7 8.84 -12.43 -9.99
N VAL A 8 8.88 -13.75 -10.21
CA VAL A 8 7.69 -14.61 -10.20
C VAL A 8 7.05 -14.62 -8.81
N GLU A 9 7.85 -14.82 -7.77
CA GLU A 9 7.37 -14.77 -6.38
C GLU A 9 6.83 -13.40 -5.98
N LEU A 10 7.39 -12.31 -6.53
CA LEU A 10 6.94 -10.94 -6.24
C LEU A 10 5.57 -10.68 -6.86
N LEU A 11 5.39 -11.00 -8.15
CA LEU A 11 4.11 -10.89 -8.85
C LEU A 11 3.03 -11.68 -8.10
N PHE A 12 3.28 -12.97 -7.87
CA PHE A 12 2.35 -13.83 -7.15
C PHE A 12 2.01 -13.28 -5.75
N ALA A 13 3.01 -12.80 -5.00
CA ALA A 13 2.77 -12.26 -3.67
C ALA A 13 1.89 -11.01 -3.68
N ILE A 14 2.03 -10.14 -4.69
CA ILE A 14 1.22 -8.94 -4.85
C ILE A 14 -0.20 -9.32 -5.26
N GLU A 15 -0.37 -10.11 -6.32
CA GLU A 15 -1.68 -10.54 -6.82
C GLU A 15 -2.48 -11.31 -5.76
N ASP A 16 -1.87 -12.29 -5.10
CA ASP A 16 -2.54 -13.11 -4.07
C ASP A 16 -2.98 -12.25 -2.87
N SER A 17 -2.09 -11.37 -2.40
CA SER A 17 -2.40 -10.54 -1.23
C SER A 17 -3.42 -9.45 -1.56
N TYR A 18 -3.33 -8.85 -2.73
CA TYR A 18 -4.25 -7.80 -3.17
C TYR A 18 -5.63 -8.36 -3.48
N SER A 19 -5.74 -9.43 -4.26
CA SER A 19 -7.04 -10.05 -4.58
C SER A 19 -7.84 -10.45 -3.35
N LYS A 20 -7.15 -10.97 -2.31
CA LYS A 20 -7.76 -11.30 -1.02
C LYS A 20 -8.18 -10.06 -0.23
N LEU A 21 -7.36 -9.00 -0.24
CA LEU A 21 -7.71 -7.73 0.39
C LEU A 21 -8.91 -7.07 -0.31
N LYS A 22 -8.90 -7.00 -1.64
CA LYS A 22 -9.94 -6.43 -2.48
C LYS A 22 -11.31 -7.03 -2.18
N LYS A 23 -11.42 -8.36 -2.17
CA LYS A 23 -12.66 -9.08 -1.77
C LYS A 23 -13.14 -8.68 -0.37
N ASP A 24 -12.21 -8.54 0.59
CA ASP A 24 -12.56 -8.15 1.96
C ASP A 24 -13.03 -6.68 2.04
N LEU A 25 -12.49 -5.79 1.20
CA LEU A 25 -12.85 -4.37 1.12
C LEU A 25 -14.19 -4.13 0.40
N GLU A 26 -14.41 -4.78 -0.74
CA GLU A 26 -15.62 -4.63 -1.57
C GLU A 26 -16.90 -5.11 -0.85
N SER A 27 -16.74 -5.98 0.15
CA SER A 27 -17.87 -6.46 0.97
C SER A 27 -18.25 -5.55 2.13
N ILE A 28 -17.60 -4.39 2.29
CA ILE A 28 -17.88 -3.45 3.39
C ILE A 28 -18.93 -2.43 2.91
N PRO A 29 -20.06 -2.27 3.62
CA PRO A 29 -21.02 -1.19 3.35
C PRO A 29 -20.34 0.19 3.43
N VAL A 30 -20.58 1.04 2.42
CA VAL A 30 -19.89 2.33 2.26
C VAL A 30 -20.07 3.22 3.50
N GLU A 31 -21.22 3.16 4.16
CA GLU A 31 -21.59 3.94 5.35
C GLU A 31 -20.70 3.61 6.57
N LEU A 32 -20.07 2.44 6.58
CA LEU A 32 -19.16 2.03 7.64
C LEU A 32 -17.71 2.41 7.37
N THR A 33 -17.36 2.71 6.11
CA THR A 33 -15.96 2.88 5.68
C THR A 33 -15.30 4.14 6.22
N THR A 34 -16.09 5.16 6.57
CA THR A 34 -15.64 6.44 7.11
C THR A 34 -15.53 6.45 8.64
N LYS A 35 -16.06 5.43 9.33
CA LYS A 35 -16.00 5.33 10.80
C LYS A 35 -14.57 5.08 11.27
N LYS A 36 -14.09 5.92 12.19
CA LYS A 36 -12.71 5.85 12.73
C LYS A 36 -12.59 4.80 13.84
N GLU A 37 -12.74 3.54 13.48
CA GLU A 37 -12.77 2.41 14.43
C GLU A 37 -11.56 1.48 14.32
N LEU A 38 -10.70 1.67 13.30
CA LEU A 38 -9.43 0.96 13.20
C LEU A 38 -8.36 1.66 14.03
N ALA A 39 -7.49 0.88 14.67
CA ALA A 39 -6.25 1.44 15.24
C ALA A 39 -5.38 2.02 14.12
N GLY A 40 -4.98 3.28 14.26
CA GLY A 40 -4.18 4.00 13.28
C GLY A 40 -2.73 3.50 13.18
N HIS A 41 -1.96 4.12 12.28
CA HIS A 41 -0.54 3.81 12.09
C HIS A 41 0.35 4.46 13.16
N VAL A 42 -0.13 5.51 13.82
CA VAL A 42 0.51 6.09 15.01
C VAL A 42 -0.17 5.50 16.26
N LYS A 43 0.64 5.03 17.23
CA LYS A 43 0.11 4.44 18.47
C LYS A 43 -0.83 5.43 19.17
N GLY A 44 -2.01 4.95 19.58
CA GLY A 44 -3.03 5.76 20.23
C GLY A 44 -3.95 6.54 19.30
N THR A 45 -3.74 6.47 17.97
CA THR A 45 -4.64 7.10 16.99
C THR A 45 -5.67 6.11 16.45
N GLN A 46 -6.74 6.63 15.87
CA GLN A 46 -7.73 5.86 15.12
C GLN A 46 -7.76 6.31 13.66
N MET A 47 -8.16 5.40 12.78
CA MET A 47 -8.34 5.65 11.35
C MET A 47 -9.59 4.94 10.85
N SER A 48 -10.09 5.35 9.69
CA SER A 48 -11.19 4.68 9.00
C SER A 48 -10.68 3.62 8.01
N VAL A 49 -11.59 2.83 7.43
CA VAL A 49 -11.25 1.92 6.33
C VAL A 49 -10.84 2.73 5.10
N SER A 50 -11.50 3.85 4.82
CA SER A 50 -11.11 4.76 3.74
C SER A 50 -9.69 5.29 3.94
N ASN A 51 -9.32 5.70 5.16
CA ASN A 51 -7.95 6.11 5.47
C ASN A 51 -6.94 4.98 5.23
N LEU A 52 -7.28 3.74 5.59
CA LEU A 52 -6.42 2.59 5.29
C LEU A 52 -6.20 2.41 3.78
N VAL A 53 -7.24 2.58 2.96
CA VAL A 53 -7.10 2.51 1.50
C VAL A 53 -6.28 3.69 0.96
N SER A 54 -6.54 4.91 1.42
CA SER A 54 -5.73 6.11 1.11
C SER A 54 -4.24 5.90 1.40
N TYR A 55 -3.91 5.25 2.52
CA TYR A 55 -2.54 4.91 2.87
C TYR A 55 -1.88 3.94 1.88
N LEU A 56 -2.62 2.92 1.42
CA LEU A 56 -2.10 1.97 0.44
C LEU A 56 -1.87 2.63 -0.91
N ILE A 57 -2.80 3.49 -1.36
CA ILE A 57 -2.65 4.29 -2.58
C ILE A 57 -1.41 5.17 -2.47
N GLY A 58 -1.28 5.93 -1.38
CA GLY A 58 -0.16 6.86 -1.18
C GLY A 58 1.21 6.17 -1.29
N TRP A 59 1.37 5.00 -0.66
CA TRP A 59 2.61 4.23 -0.79
C TRP A 59 2.86 3.67 -2.19
N GLY A 60 1.82 3.20 -2.88
CA GLY A 60 1.94 2.72 -4.26
C GLY A 60 2.32 3.84 -5.23
N GLU A 61 1.70 5.01 -5.11
CA GLU A 61 2.01 6.22 -5.89
C GLU A 61 3.44 6.71 -5.64
N LEU A 62 3.91 6.69 -4.38
CA LEU A 62 5.31 6.99 -4.06
C LEU A 62 6.27 6.00 -4.73
N LEU A 63 5.97 4.71 -4.66
CA LEU A 63 6.78 3.67 -5.30
C LEU A 63 6.89 3.92 -6.81
N LEU A 64 5.78 4.19 -7.49
CA LEU A 64 5.76 4.50 -8.93
C LEU A 64 6.54 5.78 -9.23
N LYS A 65 6.39 6.81 -8.41
CA LYS A 65 7.14 8.06 -8.53
C LYS A 65 8.64 7.85 -8.39
N TRP A 66 9.10 7.10 -7.38
CA TRP A 66 10.52 6.82 -7.18
C TRP A 66 11.12 6.09 -8.38
N ASN A 67 10.38 5.13 -8.96
CA ASN A 67 10.80 4.41 -10.16
C ASN A 67 10.93 5.34 -11.36
N ARG A 68 9.88 6.11 -11.68
CA ARG A 68 9.91 7.07 -12.79
C ARG A 68 11.09 8.04 -12.70
N LYS A 69 11.31 8.62 -11.51
CA LYS A 69 12.43 9.55 -11.31
C LYS A 69 13.80 8.86 -11.49
N LYS A 70 13.98 7.64 -10.97
CA LYS A 70 15.23 6.89 -11.17
C LYS A 70 15.46 6.51 -12.63
N ASP A 71 14.41 6.09 -13.34
CA ASP A 71 14.49 5.78 -14.77
C ASP A 71 14.89 7.04 -15.58
N ASN A 72 14.41 8.22 -15.16
CA ASN A 72 14.79 9.51 -15.72
C ASN A 72 16.14 10.06 -15.22
N LYS A 73 16.86 9.32 -14.36
CA LYS A 73 18.11 9.78 -13.71
C LYS A 73 17.96 11.06 -12.88
N GLU A 74 16.76 11.31 -12.36
CA GLU A 74 16.45 12.41 -11.45
C GLU A 74 16.77 12.03 -9.99
N THR A 75 17.03 13.05 -9.17
CA THR A 75 17.18 12.88 -7.72
C THR A 75 15.86 12.48 -7.08
N VAL A 76 15.91 11.47 -6.20
CA VAL A 76 14.75 10.96 -5.47
C VAL A 76 14.94 11.17 -3.98
N ASP A 77 14.00 11.92 -3.38
CA ASP A 77 13.90 12.06 -1.94
C ASP A 77 13.10 10.89 -1.36
N PHE A 78 13.72 10.13 -0.47
CA PHE A 78 13.11 8.99 0.22
C PHE A 78 12.82 9.34 1.69
N PRO A 79 11.62 9.01 2.22
CA PRO A 79 10.47 8.45 1.51
C PRO A 79 9.74 9.47 0.62
N GLU A 80 9.77 10.75 0.98
CA GLU A 80 9.12 11.83 0.23
C GLU A 80 9.84 13.15 0.52
N THR A 81 9.78 14.08 -0.42
CA THR A 81 10.24 15.46 -0.30
C THR A 81 9.70 16.10 0.98
N GLY A 82 10.59 16.51 1.89
CA GLY A 82 10.20 17.11 3.16
C GLY A 82 9.81 16.11 4.27
N TYR A 83 9.97 14.81 4.05
CA TYR A 83 9.70 13.76 5.04
C TYR A 83 10.92 12.86 5.27
N LYS A 84 11.13 12.45 6.52
CA LYS A 84 12.15 11.46 6.88
C LYS A 84 11.54 10.09 7.22
N TRP A 85 12.34 9.03 7.15
CA TRP A 85 11.92 7.66 7.51
C TRP A 85 11.46 7.50 8.97
N ASN A 86 11.82 8.42 9.88
CA ASN A 86 11.30 8.43 11.24
C ASN A 86 9.98 9.24 11.38
N GLU A 87 9.46 9.80 10.29
CA GLU A 87 8.25 10.61 10.23
C GLU A 87 7.11 9.94 9.45
N LEU A 88 7.15 8.61 9.29
CA LEU A 88 6.14 7.87 8.52
C LEU A 88 4.70 8.06 9.04
N GLY A 89 4.55 8.34 10.33
CA GLY A 89 3.26 8.71 10.90
C GLY A 89 2.68 9.99 10.28
N LYS A 90 3.51 11.02 10.07
CA LYS A 90 3.11 12.27 9.41
C LYS A 90 2.82 12.06 7.93
N LEU A 91 3.65 11.26 7.26
CA LEU A 91 3.45 10.91 5.85
C LEU A 91 2.14 10.13 5.66
N ALA A 92 1.79 9.23 6.58
CA ALA A 92 0.50 8.55 6.58
C ALA A 92 -0.68 9.52 6.71
N GLN A 93 -0.58 10.53 7.58
CA GLN A 93 -1.61 11.58 7.68
C GLN A 93 -1.72 12.40 6.38
N LYS A 94 -0.59 12.69 5.72
CA LYS A 94 -0.60 13.35 4.41
C LYS A 94 -1.44 12.55 3.41
N PHE A 95 -1.24 11.23 3.32
CA PHE A 95 -2.04 10.39 2.43
C PHE A 95 -3.53 10.44 2.77
N TYR A 96 -3.89 10.54 4.05
CA TYR A 96 -5.31 10.68 4.43
C TYR A 96 -5.90 11.96 3.88
N SER A 97 -5.16 13.07 3.97
CA SER A 97 -5.57 14.37 3.44
C SER A 97 -5.54 14.43 1.92
N ASP A 98 -4.60 13.76 1.25
CA ASP A 98 -4.48 13.77 -0.22
C ASP A 98 -5.73 13.17 -0.91
N TYR A 99 -6.43 12.27 -0.23
CA TYR A 99 -7.56 11.52 -0.77
C TYR A 99 -8.85 11.67 0.04
N ASP A 100 -8.96 12.70 0.90
CA ASP A 100 -10.10 12.89 1.81
C ASP A 100 -11.43 13.21 1.09
N LYS A 101 -11.33 13.78 -0.12
CA LYS A 101 -12.47 14.10 -0.99
C LYS A 101 -13.00 12.92 -1.80
N LEU A 102 -12.27 11.81 -1.86
CA LEU A 102 -12.70 10.63 -2.62
C LEU A 102 -13.64 9.75 -1.79
N LEU A 103 -14.73 9.33 -2.43
CA LEU A 103 -15.62 8.32 -1.88
C LEU A 103 -14.95 6.95 -1.89
N PHE A 104 -15.44 6.04 -1.05
CA PHE A 104 -14.82 4.72 -0.90
C PHE A 104 -14.74 3.91 -2.22
N PRO A 105 -15.77 3.87 -3.08
CA PRO A 105 -15.65 3.21 -4.38
C PRO A 105 -14.56 3.81 -5.27
N GLU A 106 -14.40 5.14 -5.26
CA GLU A 106 -13.36 5.83 -6.03
C GLU A 106 -11.95 5.50 -5.51
N LEU A 107 -11.79 5.38 -4.18
CA LEU A 107 -10.56 4.89 -3.57
C LEU A 107 -10.23 3.46 -4.02
N LEU A 108 -11.21 2.57 -4.11
CA LEU A 108 -10.99 1.20 -4.59
C LEU A 108 -10.57 1.18 -6.06
N THR A 109 -11.24 1.95 -6.92
CA THR A 109 -10.85 2.10 -8.34
C THR A 109 -9.43 2.66 -8.46
N LYS A 110 -9.08 3.67 -7.66
CA LYS A 110 -7.73 4.25 -7.69
C LYS A 110 -6.67 3.26 -7.18
N LEU A 111 -6.96 2.49 -6.14
CA LEU A 111 -6.05 1.46 -5.65
C LEU A 111 -5.82 0.37 -6.71
N GLU A 112 -6.87 -0.03 -7.44
CA GLU A 112 -6.74 -0.99 -8.56
C GLU A 112 -5.75 -0.49 -9.61
N VAL A 113 -5.93 0.76 -10.07
CA VAL A 113 -5.05 1.36 -11.08
C VAL A 113 -3.59 1.36 -10.60
N VAL A 114 -3.35 1.79 -9.36
CA VAL A 114 -2.00 1.81 -8.78
C VAL A 114 -1.41 0.40 -8.70
N VAL A 115 -2.19 -0.62 -8.33
CA VAL A 115 -1.72 -2.00 -8.28
C VAL A 115 -1.37 -2.51 -9.67
N THR A 116 -2.22 -2.26 -10.68
CA THR A 116 -1.97 -2.64 -12.08
C THR A 116 -0.69 -2.00 -12.60
N GLU A 117 -0.50 -0.69 -12.40
CA GLU A 117 0.73 -0.01 -12.84
C GLU A 117 2.00 -0.57 -12.18
N ILE A 118 1.91 -1.02 -10.92
CA ILE A 118 3.02 -1.68 -10.23
C ILE A 118 3.29 -3.08 -10.79
N LEU A 119 2.25 -3.84 -11.13
CA LEU A 119 2.41 -5.15 -11.79
C LEU A 119 3.08 -4.98 -13.15
N ASP A 120 2.61 -4.04 -13.97
CA ASP A 120 3.21 -3.71 -15.27
C ASP A 120 4.67 -3.27 -15.13
N LEU A 121 5.01 -2.52 -14.07
CA LEU A 121 6.39 -2.16 -13.73
C LEU A 121 7.25 -3.40 -13.46
N ILE A 122 6.74 -4.37 -12.70
CA ILE A 122 7.47 -5.59 -12.40
C ILE A 122 7.61 -6.44 -13.67
N GLU A 123 6.56 -6.53 -14.49
CA GLU A 123 6.56 -7.29 -15.74
C GLU A 123 7.58 -6.76 -16.76
N ARG A 124 7.76 -5.45 -16.87
CA ARG A 124 8.80 -4.88 -17.76
C ARG A 124 10.21 -4.89 -17.15
N THR A 125 10.35 -5.15 -15.85
CA THR A 125 11.65 -5.17 -15.17
C THR A 125 12.24 -6.58 -15.17
N GLU A 126 13.54 -6.72 -15.46
CA GLU A 126 14.23 -8.00 -15.37
C GLU A 126 14.45 -8.46 -13.93
N ASN A 127 14.54 -9.78 -13.72
CA ASN A 127 14.80 -10.33 -12.39
C ASN A 127 16.14 -9.84 -11.80
N LYS A 128 17.15 -9.63 -12.65
CA LYS A 128 18.45 -9.09 -12.26
C LYS A 128 18.31 -7.72 -11.61
N GLU A 129 17.57 -6.80 -12.23
CA GLU A 129 17.31 -5.47 -11.69
C GLU A 129 16.44 -5.49 -10.42
N LEU A 130 15.53 -6.46 -10.33
CA LEU A 130 14.67 -6.58 -9.15
C LEU A 130 15.42 -7.12 -7.92
N TYR A 131 16.36 -8.04 -8.08
CA TYR A 131 16.88 -8.82 -6.95
C TYR A 131 18.40 -9.02 -6.89
N GLN A 132 19.16 -8.66 -7.92
CA GLN A 132 20.61 -8.91 -7.95
C GLN A 132 21.45 -7.65 -7.72
N THR A 133 20.85 -6.45 -7.78
CA THR A 133 21.53 -5.18 -7.50
C THR A 133 20.80 -4.35 -6.45
N PRO A 134 21.56 -3.61 -5.60
CA PRO A 134 20.96 -2.59 -4.76
C PRO A 134 20.34 -1.47 -5.60
N TRP A 135 19.20 -0.97 -5.16
CA TRP A 135 18.43 0.08 -5.83
C TRP A 135 18.25 1.32 -4.94
N TYR A 136 18.09 1.10 -3.63
CA TYR A 136 18.08 2.14 -2.61
C TYR A 136 18.91 1.70 -1.40
N ASP A 137 20.05 2.36 -1.16
CA ASP A 137 21.05 1.92 -0.18
C ASP A 137 21.38 0.44 -0.38
N LYS A 138 21.18 -0.43 0.61
CA LYS A 138 21.38 -1.89 0.51
C LYS A 138 20.17 -2.66 -0.05
N TRP A 139 19.05 -2.00 -0.29
CA TRP A 139 17.79 -2.66 -0.65
C TRP A 139 17.64 -2.80 -2.16
N THR A 140 17.25 -4.00 -2.61
CA THR A 140 16.91 -4.26 -4.02
C THR A 140 15.58 -3.62 -4.39
N LYS A 141 15.35 -3.39 -5.69
CA LYS A 141 14.08 -2.81 -6.20
C LYS A 141 12.89 -3.69 -5.82
N GLY A 142 13.01 -5.00 -5.99
CA GLY A 142 11.98 -5.97 -5.60
C GLY A 142 11.64 -5.91 -4.11
N LYS A 143 12.64 -5.71 -3.24
CA LYS A 143 12.41 -5.54 -1.81
C LYS A 143 11.66 -4.24 -1.49
N MET A 144 12.03 -3.14 -2.14
CA MET A 144 11.31 -1.86 -1.98
C MET A 144 9.87 -1.96 -2.46
N ILE A 145 9.62 -2.62 -3.60
CA ILE A 145 8.27 -2.88 -4.10
C ILE A 145 7.48 -3.71 -3.06
N GLN A 146 8.04 -4.80 -2.56
CA GLN A 146 7.40 -5.69 -1.58
C GLN A 146 6.98 -4.95 -0.29
N LEU A 147 7.83 -4.04 0.21
CA LEU A 147 7.58 -3.27 1.43
C LEU A 147 6.45 -2.23 1.27
N ASN A 148 6.12 -1.86 0.03
CA ASN A 148 5.07 -0.88 -0.30
C ASN A 148 3.82 -1.52 -0.93
N THR A 149 3.80 -2.85 -1.14
CA THR A 149 2.68 -3.57 -1.76
C THR A 149 2.24 -4.79 -0.95
N SER A 150 2.75 -5.99 -1.29
CA SER A 150 2.28 -7.26 -0.73
C SER A 150 2.37 -7.34 0.80
N SER A 151 3.33 -6.65 1.42
CA SER A 151 3.45 -6.62 2.88
C SER A 151 2.37 -5.72 3.52
N PRO A 152 2.19 -4.45 3.09
CA PRO A 152 1.04 -3.64 3.48
C PRO A 152 -0.33 -4.28 3.18
N TYR A 153 -0.52 -4.95 2.05
CA TYR A 153 -1.80 -5.57 1.71
C TYR A 153 -2.19 -6.68 2.68
N LYS A 154 -1.23 -7.54 3.05
CA LYS A 154 -1.43 -8.56 4.09
C LYS A 154 -1.77 -7.94 5.45
N ASN A 155 -1.07 -6.87 5.83
CA ASN A 155 -1.34 -6.16 7.08
C ASN A 155 -2.73 -5.51 7.10
N ALA A 156 -3.07 -4.78 6.03
CA ALA A 156 -4.36 -4.15 5.83
C ALA A 156 -5.49 -5.17 5.91
N ARG A 157 -5.33 -6.32 5.24
CA ARG A 157 -6.33 -7.40 5.28
C ARG A 157 -6.56 -7.93 6.69
N SER A 158 -5.49 -8.15 7.46
CA SER A 158 -5.61 -8.58 8.85
C SER A 158 -6.36 -7.55 9.70
N ARG A 159 -6.05 -6.26 9.54
CA ARG A 159 -6.75 -5.16 10.23
C ARG A 159 -8.23 -5.09 9.86
N VAL A 160 -8.55 -5.14 8.56
CA VAL A 160 -9.92 -5.12 8.04
C VAL A 160 -10.72 -6.29 8.59
N ARG A 161 -10.20 -7.53 8.52
CA ARG A 161 -10.93 -8.70 9.02
C ARG A 161 -11.16 -8.64 10.53
N LYS A 162 -10.18 -8.15 11.29
CA LYS A 162 -10.33 -7.94 12.74
C LYS A 162 -11.44 -6.91 13.03
N TRP A 163 -11.44 -5.78 12.32
CA TRP A 163 -12.47 -4.76 12.45
C TRP A 163 -13.85 -5.27 12.06
N LYS A 164 -13.99 -5.92 10.89
CA LYS A 164 -15.26 -6.52 10.43
C LYS A 164 -15.88 -7.44 11.48
N LYS A 165 -15.07 -8.30 12.12
CA LYS A 165 -15.56 -9.20 13.17
C LYS A 165 -16.19 -8.42 14.32
N VAL A 166 -15.49 -7.41 14.83
CA VAL A 166 -15.97 -6.56 15.94
C VAL A 166 -17.18 -5.73 15.54
N THR A 167 -17.23 -5.21 14.32
CA THR A 167 -18.34 -4.37 13.85
C THR A 167 -19.61 -5.18 13.56
N ILE A 168 -19.49 -6.42 13.06
CA ILE A 168 -20.63 -7.33 12.87
C ILE A 168 -21.19 -7.78 14.22
N GLU A 169 -20.33 -8.11 15.19
CA GLU A 169 -20.76 -8.47 16.56
C GLU A 169 -21.49 -7.31 17.28
N LYS A 170 -21.22 -6.05 16.92
CA LYS A 170 -21.91 -4.87 17.47
C LYS A 170 -23.30 -4.59 16.84
N GLN A 171 -23.62 -5.25 15.73
CA GLN A 171 -24.89 -5.07 15.01
C GLN A 171 -25.90 -6.20 15.31
N GLN A 172 -25.50 -7.20 16.10
CA GLN A 172 -26.36 -8.25 16.66
C GLN A 172 -26.76 -7.89 18.09
#